data_AF-A0A7Y7N5N5-F1
#
_entry.id   AF-A0A7Y7N5N5-F1
#
_cell.length_a   1.000
_cell.length_b   1.000
_cell.length_c   1.000
_cell.angle_alpha   90.00
_cell.angle_beta   90.00
_cell.angle_gamma   90.00
#
_symmetry.space_group_name_H-M   'P 1'
#
loop_
_entity.id
_entity.type
_entity.pdbx_description
1 polymer ?
#
loop_
_entity_poly.entity_id
_entity_poly.type
_entity_poly.pdbx_seq_one_letter_code
_entity_poly.pdbx_strand_id
1 'polypeptide(L)'
;MMMLRNQRGVVTLLITSVLLIGALVVTLGSYRSVFHQIKVAQNEVEGRKAHWRSEGGLECTYSYLLELNKTIPDIKDSSTRPADFADWCSPYTGQPKVEISDSVSSNAYIVTSSMDTHSLYKTIKESSLLGSGAIQSTGPIELIGTLSLKPTAKEDPIDGNEYECVSVTFADLFTYQYDATHSNSGQALGLEVLDPSADGPFSGFDGICHSDYKTAIPKGTSGSSHSIYAPDYYEKANPPPFQKDFNPDPNMNPFYTFFGVAKTDQNIVDLSQDADLFKHVQLLNATDCGTEIMDHFTAGQSKGLWIEGNCHINAAVAATINPSQLLVVQDGVFALNGAMAYNGVIYHLVDYQKSHVKTRVDDFWKGLVANNVFAPFIKDIDDVNVIKKSVGIQFASGLPSGGLIFDSPLGVTTIVGDMDLDFRSESNPSDPPSIYQWKRGSWNDF
;
A
#
# COMPACT_ATOMS: atom_id res chain seq x y z
N MET A 1 -44.15 -15.25 99.31
CA MET A 1 -44.28 -14.68 97.96
C MET A 1 -44.00 -13.18 98.01
N MET A 2 -42.74 -12.76 97.86
CA MET A 2 -42.35 -11.42 97.38
C MET A 2 -40.82 -11.33 97.29
N MET A 3 -40.33 -10.40 96.45
CA MET A 3 -38.92 -10.13 96.07
C MET A 3 -38.29 -11.01 94.98
N LEU A 4 -38.86 -10.96 93.78
CA LEU A 4 -38.19 -11.31 92.51
C LEU A 4 -38.35 -10.19 91.45
N ARG A 5 -38.41 -8.91 91.88
CA ARG A 5 -38.67 -7.78 90.97
C ARG A 5 -37.42 -6.95 90.62
N ASN A 6 -36.44 -6.85 91.51
CA ASN A 6 -35.21 -6.07 91.27
C ASN A 6 -34.09 -6.82 90.52
N GLN A 7 -34.14 -8.16 90.42
CA GLN A 7 -33.14 -8.93 89.67
C GLN A 7 -33.39 -8.95 88.15
N ARG A 8 -34.60 -8.65 87.69
CA ARG A 8 -34.93 -8.64 86.25
C ARG A 8 -34.20 -7.53 85.48
N GLY A 9 -33.98 -6.37 86.11
CA GLY A 9 -33.27 -5.23 85.50
C GLY A 9 -31.77 -5.45 85.31
N VAL A 10 -31.12 -6.11 86.28
CA VAL A 10 -29.69 -6.47 86.19
C VAL A 10 -29.45 -7.51 85.08
N VAL A 11 -30.34 -8.50 84.96
CA VAL A 11 -30.27 -9.51 83.90
C VAL A 11 -30.46 -8.89 82.51
N THR A 12 -31.36 -7.92 82.35
CA THR A 12 -31.55 -7.21 81.07
C THR A 12 -30.34 -6.35 80.70
N LEU A 13 -29.73 -5.65 81.67
CA LEU A 13 -28.48 -4.89 81.45
C LEU A 13 -27.30 -5.78 81.06
N LEU A 14 -27.19 -6.97 81.65
CA LEU A 14 -26.12 -7.91 81.35
C LEU A 14 -26.29 -8.52 79.95
N ILE A 15 -27.52 -8.93 79.58
CA ILE A 15 -27.83 -9.44 78.24
C ILE A 15 -27.61 -8.37 77.17
N THR A 16 -28.06 -7.14 77.40
CA THR A 16 -27.86 -6.03 76.46
C THR A 16 -26.38 -5.67 76.31
N SER A 17 -25.59 -5.69 77.40
CA SER A 17 -24.14 -5.50 77.34
C SER A 17 -23.43 -6.59 76.53
N VAL A 18 -23.78 -7.87 76.75
CA VAL A 18 -23.22 -8.99 75.97
C VAL A 18 -23.62 -8.90 74.50
N LEU A 19 -24.87 -8.52 74.19
CA LEU A 19 -25.33 -8.29 72.82
C LEU A 19 -24.59 -7.14 72.14
N LEU A 20 -24.34 -6.03 72.85
CA LEU A 20 -23.56 -4.90 72.33
C LEU A 20 -22.11 -5.30 72.05
N ILE A 21 -21.49 -6.09 72.94
CA ILE A 21 -20.14 -6.62 72.70
C ILE A 21 -20.12 -7.57 71.50
N GLY A 22 -21.12 -8.46 71.39
CA GLY A 22 -21.26 -9.36 70.24
C GLY A 22 -21.44 -8.60 68.93
N ALA A 23 -22.30 -7.58 68.90
CA ALA A 23 -22.49 -6.70 67.76
C ALA A 23 -21.21 -5.93 67.40
N LEU A 24 -20.46 -5.44 68.40
CA LEU A 24 -19.18 -4.76 68.21
C LEU A 24 -18.13 -5.68 67.57
N VAL A 25 -18.00 -6.92 68.04
CA VAL A 25 -17.04 -7.89 67.47
C VAL A 25 -17.39 -8.23 66.02
N VAL A 26 -18.68 -8.46 65.73
CA VAL A 26 -19.14 -8.73 64.36
C VAL A 26 -18.87 -7.54 63.44
N THR A 27 -19.22 -6.32 63.87
CA THR A 27 -18.98 -5.11 63.08
C THR A 27 -17.49 -4.83 62.83
N LEU A 28 -16.62 -5.02 63.82
CA LEU A 28 -15.16 -4.91 63.64
C LEU A 28 -14.59 -5.99 62.71
N GLY A 29 -15.11 -7.22 62.81
CA GLY A 29 -14.74 -8.32 61.91
C GLY A 29 -15.13 -8.03 60.46
N SER A 30 -16.37 -7.59 60.24
CA SER A 30 -16.86 -7.17 58.92
C SER A 30 -16.08 -5.99 58.35
N TYR A 31 -15.77 -4.98 59.17
CA TYR A 31 -14.98 -3.81 58.73
C TYR A 31 -13.61 -4.20 58.19
N ARG A 32 -12.88 -5.11 58.87
CA ARG A 32 -11.57 -5.58 58.40
C ARG A 32 -11.66 -6.29 57.05
N SER A 33 -12.67 -7.13 56.88
CA SER A 33 -12.90 -7.85 55.61
C SER A 33 -13.19 -6.89 54.46
N VAL A 34 -14.12 -5.95 54.66
CA VAL A 34 -14.48 -4.94 53.65
C VAL A 34 -13.27 -4.05 53.32
N PHE A 35 -12.52 -3.60 54.33
CA PHE A 35 -11.34 -2.76 54.12
C PHE A 35 -10.23 -3.48 53.33
N HIS A 36 -10.04 -4.78 53.57
CA HIS A 36 -9.12 -5.59 52.77
C HIS A 36 -9.58 -5.69 51.31
N GLN A 37 -10.87 -5.96 51.07
CA GLN A 37 -11.42 -6.02 49.72
C GLN A 37 -11.29 -4.68 48.98
N ILE A 38 -11.52 -3.56 49.66
CA ILE A 38 -11.33 -2.22 49.10
C ILE A 38 -9.88 -2.01 48.65
N LYS A 39 -8.90 -2.42 49.46
CA LYS A 39 -7.47 -2.30 49.09
C LYS A 39 -7.09 -3.15 47.89
N VAL A 40 -7.58 -4.38 47.82
CA VAL A 40 -7.35 -5.26 46.67
C VAL A 40 -7.96 -4.64 45.41
N ALA A 41 -9.20 -4.16 45.49
CA ALA A 41 -9.87 -3.51 44.37
C ALA A 41 -9.14 -2.21 43.94
N GLN A 42 -8.63 -1.41 44.88
CA GLN A 42 -7.84 -0.22 44.56
C GLN A 42 -6.54 -0.57 43.84
N ASN A 43 -5.83 -1.59 44.30
CA ASN A 43 -4.60 -2.05 43.66
C ASN A 43 -4.87 -2.60 42.25
N GLU A 44 -5.98 -3.33 42.07
CA GLU A 44 -6.39 -3.81 40.75
C GLU A 44 -6.74 -2.65 39.82
N VAL A 45 -7.48 -1.65 40.30
CA VAL A 45 -7.82 -0.45 39.52
C VAL A 45 -6.57 0.34 39.13
N GLU A 46 -5.64 0.58 40.06
CA GLU A 46 -4.38 1.27 39.73
C GLU A 46 -3.50 0.44 38.78
N GLY A 47 -3.43 -0.87 38.96
CA GLY A 47 -2.75 -1.77 38.03
C GLY A 47 -3.35 -1.72 36.62
N ARG A 48 -4.69 -1.72 36.51
CA ARG A 48 -5.39 -1.57 35.21
C ARG A 48 -5.14 -0.20 34.59
N LYS A 49 -5.15 0.88 35.38
CA LYS A 49 -4.81 2.23 34.88
C LYS A 49 -3.39 2.26 34.32
N ALA A 50 -2.41 1.69 35.03
CA ALA A 50 -1.03 1.62 34.57
C ALA A 50 -0.91 0.78 33.29
N HIS A 51 -1.58 -0.38 33.23
CA HIS A 51 -1.64 -1.21 32.02
C HIS A 51 -2.18 -0.45 30.81
N TRP A 52 -3.36 0.16 30.92
CA TRP A 52 -3.98 0.91 29.81
C TRP A 52 -3.16 2.12 29.37
N ARG A 53 -2.44 2.78 30.30
CA ARG A 53 -1.50 3.85 29.94
C ARG A 53 -0.29 3.32 29.18
N SER A 54 0.31 2.22 29.63
CA SER A 54 1.40 1.58 28.91
C SER A 54 0.96 1.15 27.50
N GLU A 55 -0.24 0.60 27.36
CA GLU A 55 -0.81 0.23 26.06
C GLU A 55 -1.05 1.46 25.16
N GLY A 56 -1.59 2.55 25.73
CA GLY A 56 -1.71 3.82 25.02
C GLY A 56 -0.37 4.37 24.51
N GLY A 57 0.73 4.15 25.25
CA GLY A 57 2.07 4.51 24.79
C GLY A 57 2.54 3.69 23.58
N LEU A 58 2.19 2.40 23.51
CA LEU A 58 2.50 1.55 22.35
C LEU A 58 1.69 1.98 21.13
N GLU A 59 0.37 2.09 21.26
CA GLU A 59 -0.51 2.46 20.14
C GLU A 59 -0.23 3.88 19.67
N CYS A 60 0.09 4.81 20.58
CA CYS A 60 0.47 6.14 20.16
C CYS A 60 1.77 6.15 19.37
N THR A 61 2.78 5.38 19.79
CA THR A 61 4.04 5.26 19.04
C THR A 61 3.77 4.76 17.62
N TYR A 62 2.90 3.76 17.48
CA TYR A 62 2.48 3.23 16.19
C TYR A 62 1.73 4.26 15.35
N SER A 63 0.73 4.95 15.92
CA SER A 63 -0.01 6.00 15.24
C SER A 63 0.87 7.18 14.84
N TYR A 64 1.84 7.56 15.66
CA TYR A 64 2.80 8.63 15.34
C TYR A 64 3.62 8.29 14.09
N LEU A 65 4.14 7.05 14.03
CA LEU A 65 4.89 6.58 12.87
C LEU A 65 4.04 6.61 11.59
N LEU A 66 2.78 6.16 11.67
CA LEU A 66 1.86 6.11 10.53
C LEU A 66 1.38 7.49 10.08
N GLU A 67 0.93 8.35 11.00
CA GLU A 67 0.26 9.62 10.68
C GLU A 67 1.25 10.71 10.25
N LEU A 68 2.46 10.71 10.81
CA LEU A 68 3.49 11.70 10.50
C LEU A 68 4.57 11.17 9.55
N ASN A 69 4.38 9.97 9.01
CA ASN A 69 5.32 9.29 8.10
C ASN A 69 6.76 9.32 8.64
N LYS A 70 6.91 9.00 9.93
CA LYS A 70 8.20 8.97 10.63
C LYS A 70 8.75 7.56 10.66
N THR A 71 10.05 7.43 10.73
CA THR A 71 10.72 6.13 10.80
C THR A 71 11.10 5.77 12.23
N ILE A 72 11.26 4.48 12.52
CA ILE A 72 11.76 4.03 13.83
C ILE A 72 13.11 4.67 14.19
N PRO A 73 14.11 4.78 13.29
CA PRO A 73 15.35 5.51 13.55
C PRO A 73 15.14 6.93 14.09
N ASP A 74 14.13 7.66 13.64
CA ASP A 74 13.85 9.03 14.09
C ASP A 74 13.48 9.11 15.57
N ILE A 75 12.86 8.05 16.11
CA ILE A 75 12.31 8.03 17.48
C ILE A 75 13.02 7.05 18.41
N LYS A 76 13.91 6.20 17.88
CA LYS A 76 14.59 5.15 18.64
C LYS A 76 15.44 5.73 19.77
N ASP A 77 16.29 6.71 19.45
CA ASP A 77 17.11 7.38 20.45
C ASP A 77 16.30 8.46 21.18
N SER A 78 16.10 8.26 22.48
CA SER A 78 15.39 9.20 23.35
C SER A 78 16.00 10.60 23.40
N SER A 79 17.29 10.75 23.10
CA SER A 79 18.02 12.03 23.16
C SER A 79 17.87 12.87 21.89
N THR A 80 17.62 12.23 20.75
CA THR A 80 17.41 12.87 19.45
C THR A 80 15.94 12.87 19.02
N ARG A 81 15.06 12.32 19.87
CA ARG A 81 13.64 12.18 19.58
C ARG A 81 13.00 13.55 19.31
N PRO A 82 12.24 13.71 18.21
CA PRO A 82 11.55 14.94 17.89
C PRO A 82 10.62 15.40 19.03
N ALA A 83 10.54 16.72 19.26
CA ALA A 83 9.74 17.29 20.35
C ALA A 83 8.23 17.05 20.16
N ASP A 84 7.78 17.03 18.91
CA ASP A 84 6.41 16.70 18.51
C ASP A 84 6.01 15.26 18.85
N PHE A 85 6.95 14.32 18.99
CA PHE A 85 6.64 12.97 19.51
C PHE A 85 6.09 13.03 20.93
N ALA A 86 6.73 13.83 21.79
CA ALA A 86 6.28 13.99 23.17
C ALA A 86 4.91 14.68 23.22
N ASP A 87 4.65 15.66 22.35
CA ASP A 87 3.36 16.34 22.28
C ASP A 87 2.25 15.41 21.74
N TRP A 88 2.55 14.62 20.70
CA TRP A 88 1.62 13.69 20.06
C TRP A 88 1.22 12.55 21.00
N CYS A 89 2.22 11.93 21.63
CA CYS A 89 2.00 10.83 22.57
C CYS A 89 1.75 11.24 24.01
N SER A 90 1.74 12.55 24.28
CA SER A 90 1.45 13.05 25.61
C SER A 90 0.92 14.49 25.64
N PRO A 91 -0.39 14.67 25.40
CA PRO A 91 -1.06 15.90 25.81
C PRO A 91 -1.38 15.98 27.33
N TYR A 92 -1.05 14.97 28.16
CA TYR A 92 -1.49 14.87 29.57
C TYR A 92 -0.37 14.56 30.59
N THR A 93 -0.59 14.91 31.87
CA THR A 93 0.35 14.64 32.98
C THR A 93 0.33 13.16 33.42
N GLY A 94 1.47 12.47 33.35
CA GLY A 94 1.64 11.07 33.80
C GLY A 94 1.96 10.11 32.65
N GLN A 95 3.10 10.32 32.00
CA GLN A 95 3.47 9.71 30.72
C GLN A 95 4.01 8.28 30.87
N PRO A 96 3.63 7.35 29.98
CA PRO A 96 4.35 6.10 29.84
C PRO A 96 5.73 6.38 29.24
N LYS A 97 6.77 5.75 29.80
CA LYS A 97 8.12 5.80 29.25
C LYS A 97 8.23 4.80 28.09
N VAL A 98 8.48 5.31 26.90
CA VAL A 98 8.65 4.52 25.66
C VAL A 98 10.12 4.37 25.28
N GLU A 99 10.57 3.12 25.19
CA GLU A 99 11.90 2.69 24.76
C GLU A 99 11.79 1.77 23.54
N ILE A 100 12.72 1.90 22.59
CA ILE A 100 12.74 1.09 21.37
C ILE A 100 14.12 0.43 21.26
N SER A 101 14.14 -0.89 21.08
CA SER A 101 15.36 -1.67 20.86
C SER A 101 15.27 -2.51 19.61
N ASP A 102 16.42 -2.93 19.07
CA ASP A 102 16.46 -3.85 17.93
C ASP A 102 15.92 -5.23 18.32
N SER A 103 15.23 -5.88 17.40
CA SER A 103 14.85 -7.29 17.49
C SER A 103 15.97 -8.17 16.90
N VAL A 104 15.77 -9.48 16.98
CA VAL A 104 16.64 -10.48 16.32
C VAL A 104 16.49 -10.42 14.79
N SER A 105 15.35 -9.95 14.29
CA SER A 105 15.13 -9.67 12.85
C SER A 105 15.66 -8.28 12.51
N SER A 106 16.39 -8.16 11.40
CA SER A 106 16.98 -6.89 10.93
C SER A 106 15.95 -5.80 10.63
N ASN A 107 14.70 -6.19 10.34
CA ASN A 107 13.58 -5.31 10.04
C ASN A 107 12.51 -5.29 11.15
N ALA A 108 12.87 -5.63 12.39
CA ALA A 108 11.92 -5.56 13.49
C ALA A 108 12.54 -4.89 14.72
N TYR A 109 11.67 -4.23 15.47
CA TYR A 109 12.02 -3.51 16.68
C TYR A 109 11.07 -3.88 17.82
N ILE A 110 11.57 -3.83 19.04
CA ILE A 110 10.77 -4.06 20.25
C ILE A 110 10.46 -2.69 20.84
N VAL A 111 9.19 -2.32 20.82
CA VAL A 111 8.68 -1.10 21.46
C VAL A 111 8.21 -1.48 22.85
N THR A 112 8.84 -0.91 23.88
CA THR A 112 8.52 -1.12 25.29
C THR A 112 7.92 0.15 25.85
N SER A 113 6.78 0.04 26.51
CA SER A 113 6.07 1.15 27.15
C SER A 113 5.84 0.81 28.62
N SER A 114 6.28 1.69 29.51
CA SER A 114 6.29 1.44 30.95
C SER A 114 5.64 2.56 31.75
N MET A 115 4.80 2.19 32.71
CA MET A 115 4.14 3.09 33.66
C MET A 115 4.15 2.44 35.04
N ASP A 116 4.72 3.14 36.03
CA ASP A 116 4.93 2.64 37.38
C ASP A 116 5.64 1.26 37.40
N THR A 117 4.94 0.19 37.79
CA THR A 117 5.45 -1.18 37.82
C THR A 117 5.00 -2.04 36.63
N HIS A 118 4.25 -1.47 35.68
CA HIS A 118 3.72 -2.19 34.53
C HIS A 118 4.51 -1.82 33.27
N SER A 119 5.17 -2.82 32.69
CA SER A 119 5.84 -2.70 31.40
C SER A 119 5.17 -3.63 30.40
N LEU A 120 4.84 -3.08 29.23
CA LEU A 120 4.31 -3.82 28.09
C LEU A 120 5.29 -3.67 26.94
N TYR A 121 5.42 -4.71 26.12
CA TYR A 121 6.23 -4.67 24.92
C TYR A 121 5.46 -5.24 23.74
N LYS A 122 5.72 -4.69 22.55
CA LYS A 122 5.25 -5.23 21.28
C LYS A 122 6.38 -5.17 20.25
N THR A 123 6.40 -6.16 19.36
CA THR A 123 7.34 -6.17 18.24
C THR A 123 6.68 -5.51 17.04
N ILE A 124 7.26 -4.41 16.58
CA ILE A 124 6.88 -3.74 15.33
C ILE A 124 7.81 -4.24 14.23
N LYS A 125 7.24 -4.65 13.10
CA LYS A 125 8.00 -4.99 11.89
C LYS A 125 7.92 -3.80 10.95
N GLU A 126 9.09 -3.41 10.46
CA GLU A 126 9.23 -2.57 9.30
C GLU A 126 9.11 -3.47 8.07
N SER A 127 8.07 -3.25 7.28
CA SER A 127 7.88 -3.94 6.01
C SER A 127 8.07 -2.92 4.91
N SER A 128 8.87 -3.24 3.90
CA SER A 128 8.87 -2.44 2.68
C SER A 128 7.56 -2.65 1.93
N LEU A 129 7.12 -1.66 1.17
CA LEU A 129 6.02 -1.84 0.22
C LEU A 129 6.47 -2.58 -1.06
N LEU A 130 7.60 -3.28 -1.03
CA LEU A 130 8.03 -4.11 -2.15
C LEU A 130 6.96 -5.13 -2.54
N GLY A 131 6.99 -5.52 -3.81
CA GLY A 131 5.98 -6.42 -4.36
C GLY A 131 4.62 -5.76 -4.57
N SER A 132 4.56 -4.47 -4.95
CA SER A 132 3.29 -3.81 -5.31
C SER A 132 2.74 -4.24 -6.68
N GLY A 133 3.44 -5.09 -7.43
CA GLY A 133 3.10 -5.46 -8.80
C GLY A 133 3.98 -4.74 -9.82
N ALA A 134 4.33 -5.46 -10.89
CA ALA A 134 5.09 -4.90 -12.01
C ALA A 134 4.23 -3.95 -12.85
N ILE A 135 2.92 -4.20 -12.90
CA ILE A 135 1.91 -3.31 -13.48
C ILE A 135 0.93 -2.92 -12.37
N GLN A 136 0.64 -1.62 -12.25
CA GLN A 136 -0.28 -1.08 -11.26
C GLN A 136 -1.32 -0.20 -11.95
N SER A 137 -2.61 -0.29 -11.59
CA SER A 137 -3.65 0.53 -12.21
C SER A 137 -4.79 0.91 -11.26
N THR A 138 -5.05 2.20 -11.06
CA THR A 138 -6.22 2.67 -10.29
C THR A 138 -7.51 2.72 -11.12
N GLY A 139 -7.40 2.77 -12.44
CA GLY A 139 -8.52 2.61 -13.38
C GLY A 139 -8.56 1.23 -14.03
N PRO A 140 -9.51 0.98 -14.95
CA PRO A 140 -9.50 -0.24 -15.75
C PRO A 140 -8.26 -0.33 -16.63
N ILE A 141 -7.69 -1.53 -16.71
CA ILE A 141 -6.60 -1.86 -17.63
C ILE A 141 -6.99 -3.03 -18.52
N GLU A 142 -6.71 -2.88 -19.81
CA GLU A 142 -6.96 -3.90 -20.83
C GLU A 142 -5.66 -4.28 -21.52
N LEU A 143 -5.32 -5.56 -21.50
CA LEU A 143 -4.19 -6.13 -22.23
C LEU A 143 -4.72 -6.96 -23.40
N ILE A 144 -4.33 -6.60 -24.62
CA ILE A 144 -4.80 -7.22 -25.86
C ILE A 144 -3.62 -7.81 -26.64
N GLY A 145 -3.66 -9.11 -26.94
CA GLY A 145 -2.59 -9.81 -27.65
C GLY A 145 -1.99 -10.91 -26.79
N THR A 146 -0.68 -10.89 -26.59
CA THR A 146 0.04 -11.83 -25.72
C THR A 146 0.90 -11.13 -24.68
N LEU A 147 1.13 -11.77 -23.53
CA LEU A 147 1.95 -11.26 -22.43
C LEU A 147 2.78 -12.38 -21.79
N SER A 148 4.09 -12.15 -21.69
CA SER A 148 4.99 -12.90 -20.81
C SER A 148 5.54 -11.96 -19.74
N LEU A 149 5.35 -12.30 -18.47
CA LEU A 149 5.65 -11.42 -17.35
C LEU A 149 6.51 -12.12 -16.30
N LYS A 150 7.62 -11.49 -15.93
CA LYS A 150 8.40 -11.84 -14.73
C LYS A 150 8.10 -10.82 -13.63
N PRO A 151 7.44 -11.25 -12.54
CA PRO A 151 6.76 -10.34 -11.63
C PRO A 151 7.70 -9.76 -10.56
N THR A 152 7.11 -8.90 -9.73
CA THR A 152 7.68 -8.53 -8.43
C THR A 152 7.45 -9.66 -7.42
N ALA A 153 8.11 -9.60 -6.26
CA ALA A 153 7.92 -10.52 -5.15
C ALA A 153 7.90 -9.78 -3.81
N LYS A 154 7.20 -10.34 -2.83
CA LYS A 154 7.30 -9.92 -1.42
C LYS A 154 8.67 -10.32 -0.87
N GLU A 155 9.17 -9.58 0.12
CA GLU A 155 10.50 -9.83 0.71
C GLU A 155 10.58 -11.16 1.45
N ASP A 156 9.51 -11.54 2.15
CA ASP A 156 9.50 -12.78 2.92
C ASP A 156 9.02 -13.95 2.05
N PRO A 157 9.74 -15.09 2.03
CA PRO A 157 9.25 -16.30 1.39
C PRO A 157 8.05 -16.88 2.15
N ILE A 158 7.17 -17.57 1.42
CA ILE A 158 6.04 -18.33 1.99
C ILE A 158 6.60 -19.57 2.70
N ASP A 159 7.38 -20.36 1.96
CA ASP A 159 8.06 -21.56 2.43
C ASP A 159 9.30 -21.83 1.56
N GLY A 160 10.40 -22.22 2.20
CA GLY A 160 11.67 -22.45 1.51
C GLY A 160 12.11 -21.25 0.66
N ASN A 161 12.16 -21.47 -0.66
CA ASN A 161 12.55 -20.45 -1.66
C ASN A 161 11.37 -20.03 -2.58
N GLU A 162 10.14 -20.26 -2.13
CA GLU A 162 8.92 -19.91 -2.85
C GLU A 162 8.30 -18.63 -2.28
N TYR A 163 7.94 -17.69 -3.16
CA TYR A 163 7.50 -16.34 -2.78
C TYR A 163 6.08 -16.01 -3.25
N GLU A 164 5.46 -15.06 -2.55
CA GLU A 164 4.28 -14.36 -3.03
C GLU A 164 4.70 -13.38 -4.14
N CYS A 165 4.48 -13.80 -5.38
CA CYS A 165 4.74 -12.97 -6.54
C CYS A 165 3.54 -12.09 -6.87
N VAL A 166 3.79 -10.85 -7.29
CA VAL A 166 2.73 -9.92 -7.70
C VAL A 166 3.06 -9.42 -9.10
N SER A 167 2.22 -9.82 -10.05
CA SER A 167 2.31 -9.45 -11.47
C SER A 167 1.64 -8.11 -11.71
N VAL A 168 0.35 -8.04 -11.37
CA VAL A 168 -0.51 -6.88 -11.62
C VAL A 168 -1.33 -6.57 -10.38
N THR A 169 -1.31 -5.32 -9.93
CA THR A 169 -2.21 -4.82 -8.89
C THR A 169 -3.18 -3.80 -9.49
N PHE A 170 -4.47 -3.93 -9.23
CA PHE A 170 -5.47 -3.06 -9.84
C PHE A 170 -6.64 -2.75 -8.90
N ALA A 171 -7.15 -1.51 -8.96
CA ALA A 171 -8.23 -1.03 -8.09
C ALA A 171 -9.64 -1.24 -8.68
N ASP A 172 -9.71 -1.54 -9.98
CA ASP A 172 -10.95 -1.50 -10.73
C ASP A 172 -11.11 -2.77 -11.57
N LEU A 173 -10.94 -2.72 -12.89
CA LEU A 173 -11.12 -3.88 -13.76
C LEU A 173 -9.81 -4.22 -14.46
N PHE A 174 -9.38 -5.48 -14.34
CA PHE A 174 -8.35 -6.03 -15.20
C PHE A 174 -9.00 -6.90 -16.28
N THR A 175 -8.67 -6.65 -17.54
CA THR A 175 -9.12 -7.47 -18.67
C THR A 175 -7.93 -7.92 -19.49
N TYR A 176 -7.84 -9.23 -19.73
CA TYR A 176 -6.95 -9.80 -20.73
C TYR A 176 -7.79 -10.32 -21.90
N GLN A 177 -7.41 -9.96 -23.12
CA GLN A 177 -8.03 -10.42 -24.36
C GLN A 177 -6.95 -10.97 -25.28
N TYR A 178 -7.09 -12.24 -25.68
CA TYR A 178 -6.22 -12.78 -26.71
C TYR A 178 -6.57 -12.20 -28.08
N ASP A 179 -5.57 -11.76 -28.83
CA ASP A 179 -5.74 -11.31 -30.21
C ASP A 179 -4.63 -11.85 -31.11
N ALA A 180 -5.01 -12.78 -32.01
CA ALA A 180 -4.09 -13.42 -32.93
C ALA A 180 -3.35 -12.44 -33.88
N THR A 181 -3.91 -11.25 -34.15
CA THR A 181 -3.26 -10.26 -35.02
C THR A 181 -2.10 -9.53 -34.33
N HIS A 182 -2.10 -9.54 -32.99
CA HIS A 182 -1.12 -8.88 -32.12
C HIS A 182 -0.32 -9.90 -31.28
N SER A 183 -0.10 -11.12 -31.78
CA SER A 183 0.44 -12.28 -31.02
C SER A 183 1.54 -13.08 -31.76
N ASN A 184 2.54 -12.43 -32.35
CA ASN A 184 3.45 -13.01 -33.35
C ASN A 184 4.79 -13.61 -32.83
N SER A 185 5.03 -13.66 -31.52
CA SER A 185 6.34 -13.94 -30.89
C SER A 185 6.71 -15.42 -30.81
N GLY A 186 5.81 -16.32 -31.18
CA GLY A 186 6.02 -17.76 -30.94
C GLY A 186 5.92 -18.16 -29.46
N GLN A 187 5.45 -17.27 -28.56
CA GLN A 187 5.06 -17.64 -27.21
C GLN A 187 4.10 -18.84 -27.21
N ALA A 188 4.23 -19.75 -26.25
CA ALA A 188 3.40 -20.96 -26.18
C ALA A 188 2.00 -20.67 -25.65
N LEU A 189 1.91 -19.74 -24.70
CA LEU A 189 0.68 -19.30 -24.06
C LEU A 189 0.25 -17.93 -24.58
N GLY A 190 -0.98 -17.54 -24.24
CA GLY A 190 -1.47 -16.20 -24.49
C GLY A 190 -1.00 -15.24 -23.39
N LEU A 191 -1.18 -15.64 -22.13
CA LEU A 191 -0.62 -14.95 -20.97
C LEU A 191 0.14 -15.95 -20.11
N GLU A 192 1.37 -15.64 -19.74
CA GLU A 192 2.18 -16.45 -18.84
C GLU A 192 2.92 -15.60 -17.82
N VAL A 193 2.93 -16.09 -16.59
CA VAL A 193 3.74 -15.54 -15.50
C VAL A 193 4.88 -16.50 -15.20
N LEU A 194 6.08 -16.00 -15.41
CA LEU A 194 7.34 -16.72 -15.24
C LEU A 194 7.94 -16.44 -13.86
N ASP A 195 8.96 -17.21 -13.48
CA ASP A 195 9.73 -16.88 -12.29
C ASP A 195 10.48 -15.55 -12.46
N PRO A 196 10.61 -14.75 -11.39
CA PRO A 196 11.34 -13.51 -11.46
C PRO A 196 12.80 -13.77 -11.83
N SER A 197 13.42 -12.84 -12.51
CA SER A 197 14.85 -12.93 -12.77
C SER A 197 15.65 -12.82 -11.47
N ALA A 198 16.84 -13.43 -11.43
CA ALA A 198 17.80 -13.19 -10.36
C ALA A 198 18.08 -11.68 -10.21
N ASP A 199 18.12 -11.21 -8.96
CA ASP A 199 18.20 -9.79 -8.59
C ASP A 199 17.07 -8.90 -9.15
N GLY A 200 16.01 -9.51 -9.70
CA GLY A 200 14.90 -8.80 -10.33
C GLY A 200 14.03 -8.07 -9.31
N PRO A 201 13.25 -8.78 -8.48
CA PRO A 201 12.37 -8.17 -7.48
C PRO A 201 13.07 -7.25 -6.47
N PHE A 202 14.27 -7.63 -6.05
CA PHE A 202 15.17 -6.89 -5.16
C PHE A 202 16.58 -7.49 -5.24
N SER A 203 17.59 -6.70 -4.84
CA SER A 203 18.98 -7.15 -4.81
C SER A 203 19.14 -8.41 -3.95
N GLY A 204 19.80 -9.43 -4.49
CA GLY A 204 20.04 -10.72 -3.83
C GLY A 204 18.92 -11.74 -4.00
N PHE A 205 17.85 -11.44 -4.76
CA PHE A 205 16.77 -12.40 -5.00
C PHE A 205 17.20 -13.56 -5.91
N ASP A 206 16.99 -14.79 -5.47
CA ASP A 206 17.19 -16.03 -6.23
C ASP A 206 15.99 -17.02 -6.11
N GLY A 207 14.83 -16.48 -5.74
CA GLY A 207 13.60 -17.22 -5.49
C GLY A 207 12.79 -17.61 -6.73
N ILE A 208 11.71 -18.35 -6.49
CA ILE A 208 10.68 -18.66 -7.49
C ILE A 208 9.29 -18.28 -6.99
N CYS A 209 8.33 -18.09 -7.90
CA CYS A 209 6.95 -17.90 -7.50
C CYS A 209 6.34 -19.22 -7.02
N HIS A 210 5.62 -19.18 -5.90
CA HIS A 210 4.77 -20.30 -5.50
C HIS A 210 3.71 -20.56 -6.59
N SER A 211 3.28 -21.82 -6.74
CA SER A 211 2.36 -22.24 -7.82
C SER A 211 1.04 -21.43 -7.90
N ASP A 212 0.47 -21.07 -6.73
CA ASP A 212 -0.68 -20.16 -6.59
C ASP A 212 -0.47 -18.73 -7.15
N TYR A 213 0.74 -18.36 -7.52
CA TYR A 213 1.12 -17.04 -8.04
C TYR A 213 1.74 -17.14 -9.45
N LYS A 214 1.33 -18.17 -10.22
CA LYS A 214 1.77 -18.40 -11.60
C LYS A 214 0.58 -18.51 -12.55
N THR A 215 -0.07 -17.39 -12.86
CA THR A 215 -1.14 -17.37 -13.87
C THR A 215 -0.63 -17.83 -15.24
N ALA A 216 -1.40 -18.72 -15.88
CA ALA A 216 -1.13 -19.24 -17.22
C ALA A 216 -2.44 -19.37 -18.00
N ILE A 217 -2.54 -18.66 -19.12
CA ILE A 217 -3.73 -18.63 -19.99
C ILE A 217 -3.32 -19.07 -21.39
N PRO A 218 -3.85 -20.19 -21.92
CA PRO A 218 -3.56 -20.64 -23.28
C PRO A 218 -3.99 -19.63 -24.35
N LYS A 219 -3.38 -19.73 -25.54
CA LYS A 219 -3.86 -19.01 -26.72
C LYS A 219 -5.28 -19.47 -27.06
N GLY A 220 -6.23 -18.54 -27.06
CA GLY A 220 -7.64 -18.79 -27.36
C GLY A 220 -8.00 -18.53 -28.82
N THR A 221 -9.29 -18.39 -29.09
CA THR A 221 -9.78 -17.77 -30.33
C THR A 221 -9.57 -16.26 -30.22
N SER A 222 -9.15 -15.58 -31.29
CA SER A 222 -9.02 -14.12 -31.26
C SER A 222 -10.33 -13.47 -30.79
N GLY A 223 -10.22 -12.56 -29.82
CA GLY A 223 -11.34 -11.93 -29.12
C GLY A 223 -11.77 -12.63 -27.83
N SER A 224 -11.21 -13.80 -27.48
CA SER A 224 -11.49 -14.42 -26.18
C SER A 224 -10.94 -13.56 -25.04
N SER A 225 -11.78 -13.24 -24.07
CA SER A 225 -11.41 -12.38 -22.94
C SER A 225 -11.68 -13.03 -21.58
N HIS A 226 -10.84 -12.66 -20.63
CA HIS A 226 -10.98 -12.96 -19.21
C HIS A 226 -10.88 -11.66 -18.43
N SER A 227 -11.62 -11.53 -17.33
CA SER A 227 -11.57 -10.31 -16.51
C SER A 227 -11.71 -10.60 -15.04
N ILE A 228 -11.12 -9.72 -14.23
CA ILE A 228 -11.26 -9.70 -12.77
C ILE A 228 -11.68 -8.29 -12.38
N TYR A 229 -12.71 -8.20 -11.56
CA TYR A 229 -13.17 -6.94 -11.00
C TYR A 229 -12.75 -6.84 -9.53
N ALA A 230 -11.98 -5.81 -9.20
CA ALA A 230 -11.34 -5.69 -7.90
C ALA A 230 -12.32 -5.51 -6.74
N PRO A 231 -13.46 -4.81 -6.88
CA PRO A 231 -14.45 -4.76 -5.81
C PRO A 231 -15.06 -6.12 -5.43
N ASP A 232 -14.96 -7.13 -6.30
CA ASP A 232 -15.37 -8.51 -5.98
C ASP A 232 -14.30 -9.25 -5.14
N TYR A 233 -13.17 -8.61 -4.83
CA TYR A 233 -12.06 -9.17 -4.03
C TYR A 233 -12.50 -9.80 -2.70
N TYR A 234 -13.58 -9.28 -2.09
CA TYR A 234 -14.11 -9.84 -0.84
C TYR A 234 -14.59 -11.29 -0.95
N GLU A 235 -14.72 -11.84 -2.17
CA GLU A 235 -14.99 -13.25 -2.44
C GLU A 235 -13.76 -14.17 -2.23
N LYS A 236 -12.58 -13.59 -1.91
CA LYS A 236 -11.33 -14.27 -1.47
C LYS A 236 -10.69 -15.23 -2.47
N ALA A 237 -11.19 -15.35 -3.69
CA ALA A 237 -10.59 -16.13 -4.76
C ALA A 237 -10.73 -15.41 -6.10
N ASN A 238 -9.66 -15.42 -6.89
CA ASN A 238 -9.69 -14.87 -8.23
C ASN A 238 -10.48 -15.79 -9.17
N PRO A 239 -11.24 -15.23 -10.15
CA PRO A 239 -11.95 -16.05 -11.12
C PRO A 239 -10.94 -16.77 -12.02
N PRO A 240 -11.13 -18.08 -12.31
CA PRO A 240 -10.28 -18.78 -13.25
C PRO A 240 -10.26 -18.08 -14.62
N PRO A 241 -9.12 -18.05 -15.33
CA PRO A 241 -7.86 -18.74 -15.04
C PRO A 241 -6.87 -17.94 -14.17
N PHE A 242 -7.26 -16.79 -13.62
CA PHE A 242 -6.34 -15.94 -12.86
C PHE A 242 -6.01 -16.54 -11.50
N GLN A 243 -4.73 -16.50 -11.15
CA GLN A 243 -4.20 -16.90 -9.86
C GLN A 243 -3.88 -15.68 -8.99
N LYS A 244 -3.28 -15.88 -7.81
CA LYS A 244 -3.11 -14.83 -6.79
C LYS A 244 -2.09 -13.75 -7.15
N ASP A 245 -1.31 -13.93 -8.22
CA ASP A 245 -0.37 -12.93 -8.71
C ASP A 245 -1.05 -11.72 -9.40
N PHE A 246 -2.33 -11.88 -9.76
CA PHE A 246 -3.22 -10.77 -10.08
C PHE A 246 -3.90 -10.31 -8.80
N ASN A 247 -3.46 -9.19 -8.24
CA ASN A 247 -3.87 -8.70 -6.95
C ASN A 247 -4.92 -7.58 -7.08
N PRO A 248 -6.22 -7.88 -6.97
CA PRO A 248 -7.24 -6.84 -6.86
C PRO A 248 -7.11 -6.11 -5.51
N ASP A 249 -6.91 -4.79 -5.56
CA ASP A 249 -6.86 -3.92 -4.37
C ASP A 249 -7.62 -2.61 -4.65
N PRO A 250 -8.92 -2.55 -4.32
CA PRO A 250 -9.75 -1.35 -4.51
C PRO A 250 -9.25 -0.10 -3.78
N ASN A 251 -8.36 -0.26 -2.79
CA ASN A 251 -7.87 0.83 -1.95
C ASN A 251 -6.40 1.16 -2.23
N MET A 252 -5.81 0.60 -3.30
CA MET A 252 -4.43 0.89 -3.65
C MET A 252 -4.20 2.39 -3.85
N ASN A 253 -3.04 2.86 -3.40
CA ASN A 253 -2.63 4.26 -3.54
C ASN A 253 -1.22 4.32 -4.14
N PRO A 254 -1.08 4.09 -5.46
CA PRO A 254 0.22 4.01 -6.11
C PRO A 254 1.02 5.31 -6.00
N PHE A 255 0.36 6.46 -5.83
CA PHE A 255 1.05 7.74 -5.65
C PHE A 255 1.79 7.78 -4.31
N TYR A 256 1.13 7.40 -3.21
CA TYR A 256 1.78 7.32 -1.91
C TYR A 256 2.85 6.22 -1.88
N THR A 257 2.55 5.03 -2.41
CA THR A 257 3.51 3.91 -2.36
C THR A 257 4.75 4.15 -3.21
N PHE A 258 4.67 5.00 -4.24
CA PHE A 258 5.79 5.31 -5.12
C PHE A 258 6.53 6.61 -4.75
N PHE A 259 5.81 7.67 -4.38
CA PHE A 259 6.41 8.97 -4.09
C PHE A 259 6.58 9.25 -2.58
N GLY A 260 6.02 8.40 -1.71
CA GLY A 260 6.09 8.59 -0.25
C GLY A 260 5.26 9.76 0.29
N VAL A 261 4.45 10.40 -0.56
CA VAL A 261 3.65 11.59 -0.21
C VAL A 261 2.18 11.37 -0.57
N ALA A 262 1.27 11.98 0.19
CA ALA A 262 -0.16 11.87 -0.08
C ALA A 262 -0.52 12.46 -1.46
N LYS A 263 -1.45 11.83 -2.18
CA LYS A 263 -1.95 12.34 -3.47
C LYS A 263 -2.87 13.53 -3.25
N THR A 264 -2.33 14.74 -3.37
CA THR A 264 -3.07 16.00 -3.35
C THR A 264 -2.64 16.87 -4.52
N ASP A 265 -3.50 17.76 -5.00
CA ASP A 265 -3.15 18.67 -6.10
C ASP A 265 -1.90 19.50 -5.78
N GLN A 266 -1.74 19.92 -4.51
CA GLN A 266 -0.57 20.66 -4.07
C GLN A 266 0.69 19.79 -4.11
N ASN A 267 0.65 18.57 -3.57
CA ASN A 267 1.82 17.68 -3.56
C ASN A 267 2.23 17.26 -4.98
N ILE A 268 1.27 17.08 -5.89
CA ILE A 268 1.55 16.83 -7.30
C ILE A 268 2.32 18.01 -7.90
N VAL A 269 1.85 19.24 -7.68
CA VAL A 269 2.52 20.45 -8.16
C VAL A 269 3.91 20.60 -7.55
N ASP A 270 4.03 20.51 -6.23
CA ASP A 270 5.30 20.66 -5.51
C ASP A 270 6.35 19.65 -5.98
N LEU A 271 5.95 18.38 -6.11
CA LEU A 271 6.83 17.31 -6.60
C LEU A 271 7.21 17.51 -8.07
N SER A 272 6.23 17.82 -8.93
CA SER A 272 6.48 18.02 -10.36
C SER A 272 7.43 19.18 -10.64
N GLN A 273 7.46 20.19 -9.76
CA GLN A 273 8.29 21.39 -9.86
C GLN A 273 9.60 21.29 -9.06
N ASP A 274 9.83 20.19 -8.35
CA ASP A 274 11.10 19.94 -7.66
C ASP A 274 12.21 19.78 -8.69
N ALA A 275 13.00 20.84 -8.85
CA ALA A 275 14.05 20.91 -9.86
C ALA A 275 15.21 19.96 -9.56
N ASP A 276 15.36 19.43 -8.35
CA ASP A 276 16.40 18.44 -8.01
C ASP A 276 15.97 17.04 -8.43
N LEU A 277 14.67 16.75 -8.41
CA LEU A 277 14.10 15.44 -8.77
C LEU A 277 13.68 15.35 -10.24
N PHE A 278 13.10 16.42 -10.80
CA PHE A 278 12.43 16.39 -12.11
C PHE A 278 12.86 17.52 -13.05
N LYS A 279 12.83 17.23 -14.35
CA LYS A 279 12.62 18.23 -15.40
C LYS A 279 11.11 18.28 -15.68
N HIS A 280 10.46 19.39 -15.33
CA HIS A 280 9.07 19.64 -15.72
C HIS A 280 8.99 20.19 -17.15
N VAL A 281 8.07 19.63 -17.95
CA VAL A 281 7.78 20.08 -19.31
C VAL A 281 6.27 20.11 -19.51
N GLN A 282 5.73 21.26 -19.90
CA GLN A 282 4.36 21.35 -20.39
C GLN A 282 4.34 21.20 -21.91
N LEU A 283 3.74 20.12 -22.41
CA LEU A 283 3.62 19.88 -23.85
C LEU A 283 2.39 20.56 -24.44
N LEU A 284 2.63 21.43 -25.42
CA LEU A 284 1.58 22.05 -26.23
C LEU A 284 1.22 21.20 -27.46
N ASN A 285 2.19 20.46 -27.98
CA ASN A 285 2.00 19.55 -29.10
C ASN A 285 2.33 18.11 -28.67
N ALA A 286 1.36 17.22 -28.79
CA ALA A 286 1.48 15.87 -28.27
C ALA A 286 2.59 15.05 -28.93
N THR A 287 2.88 15.30 -30.21
CA THR A 287 3.90 14.55 -30.97
C THR A 287 5.33 14.83 -30.53
N ASP A 288 5.55 15.92 -29.79
CA ASP A 288 6.90 16.31 -29.35
C ASP A 288 7.36 15.45 -28.15
N CYS A 289 6.46 14.64 -27.57
CA CYS A 289 6.74 13.82 -26.41
C CYS A 289 7.92 12.85 -26.61
N GLY A 290 7.97 12.17 -27.76
CA GLY A 290 9.07 11.24 -28.06
C GLY A 290 10.43 11.93 -28.09
N THR A 291 10.49 13.14 -28.65
CA THR A 291 11.71 13.95 -28.70
C THR A 291 12.14 14.42 -27.31
N GLU A 292 11.21 14.93 -26.49
CA GLU A 292 11.51 15.35 -25.12
C GLU A 292 12.07 14.20 -24.25
N ILE A 293 11.53 12.99 -24.41
CA ILE A 293 12.03 11.79 -23.72
C ILE A 293 13.47 11.50 -24.12
N MET A 294 13.77 11.48 -25.42
CA MET A 294 15.11 11.18 -25.93
C MET A 294 16.14 12.26 -25.56
N ASP A 295 15.75 13.53 -25.60
CA ASP A 295 16.63 14.65 -25.29
C ASP A 295 16.93 14.76 -23.79
N HIS A 296 16.00 14.32 -22.93
CA HIS A 296 16.20 14.34 -21.48
C HIS A 296 17.04 13.17 -20.99
N PHE A 297 16.70 11.94 -21.38
CA PHE A 297 17.31 10.70 -20.87
C PHE A 297 18.64 10.35 -21.55
N THR A 298 19.58 11.26 -21.47
CA THR A 298 20.97 11.09 -21.91
C THR A 298 21.84 10.46 -20.82
N ALA A 299 23.02 9.95 -21.19
CA ALA A 299 23.94 9.29 -20.27
C ALA A 299 24.28 10.15 -19.05
N GLY A 300 24.08 9.61 -17.84
CA GLY A 300 24.39 10.30 -16.58
C GLY A 300 23.29 11.24 -16.09
N GLN A 301 22.18 11.37 -16.82
CA GLN A 301 20.98 12.02 -16.30
C GLN A 301 20.36 11.18 -15.19
N SER A 302 20.13 11.80 -14.02
CA SER A 302 19.48 11.16 -12.86
C SER A 302 18.08 11.69 -12.58
N LYS A 303 17.70 12.84 -13.15
CA LYS A 303 16.38 13.43 -12.92
C LYS A 303 15.29 12.69 -13.68
N GLY A 304 14.12 12.58 -13.09
CA GLY A 304 12.91 12.17 -13.79
C GLY A 304 12.47 13.21 -14.83
N LEU A 305 11.63 12.78 -15.77
CA LEU A 305 10.96 13.66 -16.72
C LEU A 305 9.48 13.72 -16.36
N TRP A 306 8.98 14.92 -16.08
CA TRP A 306 7.57 15.15 -15.77
C TRP A 306 6.91 15.93 -16.90
N ILE A 307 6.06 15.27 -17.67
CA ILE A 307 5.36 15.82 -18.81
C ILE A 307 3.92 16.14 -18.40
N GLU A 308 3.53 17.40 -18.44
CA GLU A 308 2.12 17.79 -18.34
C GLU A 308 1.54 18.00 -19.75
N GLY A 309 0.47 17.27 -20.08
CA GLY A 309 -0.17 17.36 -21.39
C GLY A 309 -0.32 16.01 -22.09
N ASN A 310 -0.92 16.06 -23.27
CA ASN A 310 -1.01 14.87 -24.12
C ASN A 310 0.40 14.47 -24.58
N CYS A 311 0.72 13.19 -24.47
CA CYS A 311 1.95 12.59 -24.93
C CYS A 311 1.64 11.54 -25.99
N HIS A 312 2.05 11.81 -27.24
CA HIS A 312 1.89 10.91 -28.37
C HIS A 312 3.26 10.55 -28.94
N ILE A 313 3.67 9.30 -28.74
CA ILE A 313 4.91 8.75 -29.25
C ILE A 313 4.59 7.98 -30.54
N ASN A 314 4.94 8.56 -31.68
CA ASN A 314 4.70 7.98 -33.02
C ASN A 314 6.00 7.64 -33.78
N ALA A 315 7.13 7.70 -33.09
CA ALA A 315 8.46 7.39 -33.60
C ALA A 315 9.21 6.50 -32.60
N ALA A 316 10.35 5.95 -33.01
CA ALA A 316 11.16 5.13 -32.13
C ALA A 316 11.78 5.98 -31.00
N VAL A 317 11.64 5.51 -29.76
CA VAL A 317 12.24 6.09 -28.56
C VAL A 317 13.15 5.03 -27.95
N ALA A 318 14.43 5.37 -27.77
CA ALA A 318 15.41 4.49 -27.14
C ALA A 318 16.06 5.22 -25.96
N ALA A 319 15.50 5.00 -24.77
CA ALA A 319 15.99 5.55 -23.51
C ALA A 319 16.37 4.37 -22.58
N THR A 320 17.42 3.66 -22.97
CA THR A 320 17.94 2.48 -22.24
C THR A 320 19.30 2.73 -21.58
N ILE A 321 19.84 3.94 -21.73
CA ILE A 321 21.22 4.26 -21.38
C ILE A 321 21.42 4.38 -19.86
N ASN A 322 20.41 4.87 -19.12
CA ASN A 322 20.50 4.96 -17.67
C ASN A 322 19.77 3.75 -17.04
N PRO A 323 20.25 3.25 -15.90
CA PRO A 323 19.69 2.06 -15.27
C PRO A 323 18.27 2.30 -14.76
N SER A 324 17.99 3.49 -14.22
CA SER A 324 16.76 3.82 -13.53
C SER A 324 16.24 5.19 -13.96
N GLN A 325 15.12 5.22 -14.67
CA GLN A 325 14.53 6.42 -15.26
C GLN A 325 13.06 6.55 -14.88
N LEU A 326 12.59 7.73 -14.52
CA LEU A 326 11.18 7.98 -14.22
C LEU A 326 10.56 8.92 -15.26
N LEU A 327 9.57 8.43 -15.98
CA LEU A 327 8.73 9.23 -16.88
C LEU A 327 7.35 9.37 -16.25
N VAL A 328 6.95 10.60 -15.94
CA VAL A 328 5.59 10.92 -15.50
C VAL A 328 4.86 11.61 -16.65
N VAL A 329 3.69 11.11 -17.03
CA VAL A 329 2.77 11.79 -17.95
C VAL A 329 1.55 12.20 -17.13
N GLN A 330 1.38 13.50 -16.93
CA GLN A 330 0.34 14.10 -16.11
C GLN A 330 -0.78 14.72 -16.96
N ASP A 331 -2.02 14.47 -16.57
CA ASP A 331 -3.22 15.20 -17.01
C ASP A 331 -3.35 15.27 -18.54
N GLY A 332 -3.05 14.16 -19.21
CA GLY A 332 -3.16 14.03 -20.65
C GLY A 332 -3.15 12.58 -21.11
N VAL A 333 -3.36 12.40 -22.40
CA VAL A 333 -3.34 11.08 -23.03
C VAL A 333 -1.92 10.53 -23.07
N PHE A 334 -1.75 9.24 -22.80
CA PHE A 334 -0.52 8.52 -23.14
C PHE A 334 -0.77 7.57 -24.33
N ALA A 335 -0.38 8.01 -25.53
CA ALA A 335 -0.55 7.28 -26.77
C ALA A 335 0.80 6.83 -27.32
N LEU A 336 1.01 5.52 -27.48
CA LEU A 336 2.23 4.94 -28.02
C LEU A 336 1.90 4.13 -29.28
N ASN A 337 2.43 4.56 -30.42
CA ASN A 337 2.41 3.83 -31.71
C ASN A 337 3.82 3.87 -32.35
N GLY A 338 4.85 3.87 -31.52
CA GLY A 338 6.25 3.79 -31.90
C GLY A 338 6.93 2.66 -31.15
N ALA A 339 8.12 2.24 -31.61
CA ALA A 339 8.94 1.32 -30.84
C ALA A 339 9.53 2.07 -29.63
N MET A 340 9.22 1.63 -28.41
CA MET A 340 9.79 2.20 -27.20
C MET A 340 10.67 1.15 -26.51
N ALA A 341 11.96 1.46 -26.37
CA ALA A 341 12.87 0.75 -25.50
C ALA A 341 13.21 1.67 -24.34
N TYR A 342 12.75 1.34 -23.14
CA TYR A 342 12.80 2.22 -21.98
C TYR A 342 13.23 1.43 -20.74
N ASN A 343 14.29 1.88 -20.07
CA ASN A 343 14.81 1.26 -18.86
C ASN A 343 14.45 2.11 -17.66
N GLY A 344 13.28 1.85 -17.07
CA GLY A 344 12.71 2.72 -16.06
C GLY A 344 11.27 2.41 -15.68
N VAL A 345 10.63 3.34 -14.97
CA VAL A 345 9.20 3.37 -14.67
C VAL A 345 8.50 4.39 -15.56
N ILE A 346 7.35 4.01 -16.10
CA ILE A 346 6.38 4.95 -16.67
C ILE A 346 5.21 5.09 -15.70
N TYR A 347 4.97 6.32 -15.27
CA TYR A 347 3.88 6.71 -14.38
C TYR A 347 2.89 7.59 -15.14
N HIS A 348 1.71 7.06 -15.47
CA HIS A 348 0.65 7.82 -16.11
C HIS A 348 -0.34 8.30 -15.06
N LEU A 349 -0.29 9.60 -14.74
CA LEU A 349 -1.11 10.25 -13.73
C LEU A 349 -2.22 11.05 -14.43
N VAL A 350 -3.44 10.54 -14.43
CA VAL A 350 -4.54 11.19 -15.16
C VAL A 350 -5.85 11.08 -14.38
N ASP A 351 -6.35 12.21 -13.91
CA ASP A 351 -7.66 12.25 -13.25
C ASP A 351 -8.74 12.67 -14.25
N TYR A 352 -9.41 11.67 -14.83
CA TYR A 352 -10.46 11.90 -15.83
C TYR A 352 -11.72 12.57 -15.24
N GLN A 353 -11.85 12.68 -13.91
CA GLN A 353 -12.95 13.41 -13.28
C GLN A 353 -12.78 14.93 -13.38
N LYS A 354 -11.54 15.41 -13.56
CA LYS A 354 -11.26 16.84 -13.73
C LYS A 354 -11.72 17.31 -15.10
N SER A 355 -12.58 18.33 -15.14
CA SER A 355 -13.19 18.82 -16.37
C SER A 355 -12.19 19.21 -17.46
N HIS A 356 -11.10 19.88 -17.10
CA HIS A 356 -10.07 20.30 -18.04
C HIS A 356 -9.25 19.11 -18.59
N VAL A 357 -8.98 18.10 -17.76
CA VAL A 357 -8.31 16.85 -18.18
C VAL A 357 -9.21 16.08 -19.13
N LYS A 358 -10.49 15.92 -18.75
CA LYS A 358 -11.51 15.29 -19.59
C LYS A 358 -11.57 15.93 -20.98
N THR A 359 -11.72 17.25 -21.06
CA THR A 359 -11.76 17.97 -22.34
C THR A 359 -10.48 17.73 -23.15
N ARG A 360 -9.30 17.84 -22.51
CA ARG A 360 -8.01 17.64 -23.18
C ARG A 360 -7.85 16.22 -23.77
N VAL A 361 -8.31 15.21 -23.03
CA VAL A 361 -8.28 13.79 -23.47
C VAL A 361 -9.28 13.55 -24.59
N ASP A 362 -10.52 14.01 -24.44
CA ASP A 362 -11.57 13.85 -25.44
C ASP A 362 -11.20 14.50 -26.77
N ASP A 363 -10.70 15.73 -26.72
CA ASP A 363 -10.30 16.49 -27.92
C ASP A 363 -9.15 15.80 -28.66
N PHE A 364 -8.19 15.22 -27.92
CA PHE A 364 -7.09 14.46 -28.51
C PHE A 364 -7.58 13.26 -29.30
N TRP A 365 -8.40 12.42 -28.69
CA TRP A 365 -8.93 11.24 -29.36
C TRP A 365 -9.87 11.60 -30.49
N LYS A 366 -10.72 12.63 -30.33
CA LYS A 366 -11.60 13.16 -31.39
C LYS A 366 -10.83 13.63 -32.61
N GLY A 367 -9.68 14.29 -32.41
CA GLY A 367 -8.77 14.68 -33.48
C GLY A 367 -8.14 13.51 -34.23
N LEU A 368 -8.23 12.30 -33.69
CA LEU A 368 -7.53 11.10 -34.12
C LEU A 368 -8.46 9.99 -34.67
N VAL A 369 -9.79 10.09 -34.53
CA VAL A 369 -10.76 9.03 -34.88
C VAL A 369 -10.80 8.68 -36.38
N ALA A 370 -10.28 9.53 -37.28
CA ALA A 370 -10.26 9.26 -38.72
C ALA A 370 -9.00 8.46 -39.14
N ASN A 371 -9.16 7.15 -39.37
CA ASN A 371 -8.14 6.25 -39.97
C ASN A 371 -6.77 6.24 -39.26
N ASN A 372 -6.76 6.12 -37.94
CA ASN A 372 -5.52 5.83 -37.20
C ASN A 372 -5.56 4.42 -36.58
N VAL A 373 -4.39 3.95 -36.15
CA VAL A 373 -4.24 2.61 -35.56
C VAL A 373 -4.94 2.48 -34.20
N PHE A 374 -5.17 3.59 -33.49
CA PHE A 374 -5.79 3.59 -32.17
C PHE A 374 -7.31 3.41 -32.23
N ALA A 375 -7.94 3.79 -33.35
CA ALA A 375 -9.39 3.87 -33.50
C ALA A 375 -10.16 2.62 -33.01
N PRO A 376 -9.72 1.38 -33.26
CA PRO A 376 -10.43 0.18 -32.77
C PRO A 376 -10.44 0.04 -31.24
N PHE A 377 -9.54 0.71 -30.53
CA PHE A 377 -9.30 0.59 -29.10
C PHE A 377 -9.79 1.81 -28.30
N ILE A 378 -10.15 2.90 -28.99
CA ILE A 378 -10.75 4.08 -28.35
C ILE A 378 -12.16 3.71 -27.89
N LYS A 379 -12.40 3.79 -26.58
CA LYS A 379 -13.76 3.68 -26.02
C LYS A 379 -14.60 4.83 -26.54
N ASP A 380 -15.79 4.54 -27.06
CA ASP A 380 -16.67 5.56 -27.67
C ASP A 380 -16.85 6.74 -26.71
N ILE A 381 -16.39 7.92 -27.13
CA ILE A 381 -16.36 9.13 -26.31
C ILE A 381 -17.75 9.76 -26.21
N ASP A 382 -18.55 9.65 -27.26
CA ASP A 382 -19.86 10.29 -27.37
C ASP A 382 -20.99 9.38 -26.87
N ASP A 383 -20.76 8.06 -26.71
CA ASP A 383 -21.70 7.15 -26.05
C ASP A 383 -21.75 7.37 -24.54
N VAL A 384 -22.90 7.85 -24.06
CA VAL A 384 -23.19 8.07 -22.62
C VAL A 384 -23.25 6.78 -21.80
N ASN A 385 -23.44 5.62 -22.44
CA ASN A 385 -23.46 4.32 -21.76
C ASN A 385 -22.04 3.81 -21.46
N VAL A 386 -21.03 4.34 -22.15
CA VAL A 386 -19.63 4.05 -21.87
C VAL A 386 -19.19 4.90 -20.67
N ILE A 387 -19.20 4.27 -19.49
CA ILE A 387 -18.95 4.95 -18.20
C ILE A 387 -17.49 5.39 -18.07
N LYS A 388 -16.55 4.61 -18.58
CA LYS A 388 -15.10 4.85 -18.46
C LYS A 388 -14.48 5.00 -19.85
N LYS A 389 -13.65 6.02 -20.04
CA LYS A 389 -13.15 6.45 -21.36
C LYS A 389 -11.66 6.20 -21.49
N SER A 390 -11.16 6.05 -22.71
CA SER A 390 -9.73 5.82 -22.96
C SER A 390 -8.90 7.01 -22.50
N VAL A 391 -7.89 6.77 -21.68
CA VAL A 391 -6.89 7.78 -21.30
C VAL A 391 -5.50 7.42 -21.81
N GLY A 392 -5.24 6.14 -22.10
CA GLY A 392 -3.98 5.70 -22.68
C GLY A 392 -4.19 4.51 -23.60
N ILE A 393 -3.50 4.50 -24.75
CA ILE A 393 -3.47 3.36 -25.66
C ILE A 393 -2.03 3.18 -26.13
N GLN A 394 -1.47 2.00 -25.87
CA GLN A 394 -0.06 1.72 -26.13
C GLN A 394 0.06 0.47 -27.00
N PHE A 395 0.75 0.59 -28.13
CA PHE A 395 1.23 -0.56 -28.90
C PHE A 395 2.63 -0.89 -28.43
N ALA A 396 2.83 -2.07 -27.84
CA ALA A 396 4.09 -2.45 -27.21
C ALA A 396 4.48 -3.90 -27.54
N SER A 397 5.79 -4.11 -27.69
CA SER A 397 6.38 -5.46 -27.69
C SER A 397 7.21 -5.71 -26.43
N GLY A 398 7.94 -4.70 -25.95
CA GLY A 398 8.61 -4.74 -24.65
C GLY A 398 8.02 -3.70 -23.72
N LEU A 399 7.76 -4.08 -22.47
CA LEU A 399 7.32 -3.19 -21.42
C LEU A 399 8.51 -2.73 -20.55
N PRO A 400 8.45 -1.54 -19.94
CA PRO A 400 9.51 -1.03 -19.06
C PRO A 400 9.86 -1.98 -17.92
N SER A 401 11.16 -2.27 -17.74
CA SER A 401 11.67 -3.15 -16.69
C SER A 401 11.45 -2.62 -15.27
N GLY A 402 11.42 -1.31 -15.06
CA GLY A 402 11.14 -0.72 -13.75
C GLY A 402 9.67 -0.80 -13.34
N GLY A 403 8.77 -1.08 -14.29
CA GLY A 403 7.34 -1.23 -14.08
C GLY A 403 6.47 -0.15 -14.75
N LEU A 404 5.16 -0.38 -14.72
CA LEU A 404 4.14 0.48 -15.28
C LEU A 404 3.12 0.86 -14.21
N ILE A 405 2.85 2.14 -14.05
CA ILE A 405 1.88 2.64 -13.08
C ILE A 405 0.88 3.54 -13.78
N PHE A 406 -0.37 3.10 -13.85
CA PHE A 406 -1.50 3.84 -14.39
C PHE A 406 -2.35 4.36 -13.23
N ASP A 407 -2.00 5.54 -12.73
CA ASP A 407 -2.81 6.23 -11.73
C ASP A 407 -3.91 7.06 -12.43
N SER A 408 -4.85 6.31 -13.01
CA SER A 408 -5.90 6.79 -13.89
C SER A 408 -7.32 6.48 -13.41
N PRO A 409 -7.77 6.99 -12.25
CA PRO A 409 -9.10 6.67 -11.74
C PRO A 409 -10.19 7.00 -12.78
N LEU A 410 -11.07 6.03 -13.04
CA LEU A 410 -12.13 6.09 -14.07
C LEU A 410 -11.66 6.22 -15.55
N GLY A 411 -10.35 6.27 -15.79
CA GLY A 411 -9.76 6.22 -17.12
C GLY A 411 -9.34 4.80 -17.50
N VAL A 412 -9.64 4.38 -18.73
CA VAL A 412 -9.22 3.08 -19.28
C VAL A 412 -7.87 3.21 -19.95
N THR A 413 -6.94 2.34 -19.55
CA THR A 413 -5.67 2.16 -20.25
C THR A 413 -5.68 0.86 -21.01
N THR A 414 -5.30 0.90 -22.29
CA THR A 414 -5.22 -0.30 -23.14
C THR A 414 -3.78 -0.47 -23.62
N ILE A 415 -3.22 -1.66 -23.44
CA ILE A 415 -1.93 -2.06 -24.03
C ILE A 415 -2.21 -3.18 -25.03
N VAL A 416 -1.72 -3.00 -26.25
CA VAL A 416 -1.95 -3.89 -27.38
C VAL A 416 -0.61 -4.38 -27.90
N GLY A 417 -0.47 -5.68 -28.10
CA GLY A 417 0.72 -6.23 -28.72
C GLY A 417 1.15 -7.53 -28.11
N ASP A 418 2.42 -7.79 -28.33
CA ASP A 418 3.06 -9.05 -28.02
C ASP A 418 4.16 -8.79 -27.01
N MET A 419 3.73 -8.75 -25.76
CA MET A 419 4.39 -8.03 -24.69
C MET A 419 5.31 -8.95 -23.90
N ASP A 420 6.52 -8.48 -23.61
CA ASP A 420 7.38 -9.02 -22.58
C ASP A 420 7.66 -7.98 -21.48
N LEU A 421 7.61 -8.41 -20.23
CA LEU A 421 8.01 -7.60 -19.07
C LEU A 421 8.95 -8.43 -18.19
N ASP A 422 10.19 -7.96 -18.02
CA ASP A 422 11.12 -8.48 -17.02
C ASP A 422 11.31 -7.43 -15.92
N PHE A 423 10.60 -7.58 -14.79
CA PHE A 423 10.67 -6.58 -13.73
C PHE A 423 12.06 -6.59 -13.08
N ARG A 424 12.65 -5.40 -12.96
CA ARG A 424 13.95 -5.14 -12.35
C ARG A 424 13.83 -3.96 -11.39
N SER A 425 14.04 -4.23 -10.11
CA SER A 425 14.07 -3.22 -9.04
C SER A 425 15.17 -2.19 -9.26
N GLU A 426 16.33 -2.58 -9.80
CA GLU A 426 17.40 -1.66 -10.20
C GLU A 426 16.98 -0.64 -11.27
N SER A 427 15.93 -0.97 -12.05
CA SER A 427 15.32 -0.07 -13.04
C SER A 427 14.21 0.79 -12.45
N ASN A 428 13.83 0.58 -11.20
CA ASN A 428 12.82 1.36 -10.52
C ASN A 428 13.50 2.44 -9.65
N PRO A 429 13.27 3.74 -9.91
CA PRO A 429 13.92 4.82 -9.16
C PRO A 429 13.24 5.12 -7.82
N SER A 430 12.13 4.44 -7.50
CA SER A 430 11.43 4.58 -6.25
C SER A 430 12.08 3.73 -5.16
N ASP A 431 12.38 4.36 -4.04
CA ASP A 431 12.55 3.68 -2.76
C ASP A 431 11.20 3.70 -2.03
N PRO A 432 10.41 2.61 -2.07
CA PRO A 432 9.09 2.60 -1.46
C PRO A 432 9.17 2.92 0.04
N PRO A 433 8.21 3.70 0.59
CA PRO A 433 8.25 4.03 2.01
C PRO A 433 8.07 2.77 2.86
N SER A 434 8.77 2.73 3.99
CA SER A 434 8.57 1.73 5.02
C SER A 434 7.16 1.85 5.61
N ILE A 435 6.45 0.73 5.71
CA ILE A 435 5.25 0.63 6.53
C ILE A 435 5.55 -0.13 7.80
N TYR A 436 4.91 0.27 8.89
CA TYR A 436 5.05 -0.42 10.16
C TYR A 436 3.81 -1.25 10.45
N GLN A 437 4.01 -2.48 10.93
CA GLN A 437 2.93 -3.37 11.37
C GLN A 437 3.31 -4.05 12.68
N TRP A 438 2.34 -4.24 13.57
CA TRP A 438 2.55 -5.11 14.73
C TRP A 438 2.72 -6.56 14.28
N LYS A 439 3.73 -7.25 14.81
CA LYS A 439 3.90 -8.69 14.59
C LYS A 439 2.72 -9.44 15.21
N ARG A 440 1.99 -10.23 14.40
CA ARG A 440 0.89 -11.11 14.86
C ARG A 440 1.35 -12.01 16.01
N GLY A 441 0.48 -12.22 17.00
CA GLY A 441 0.80 -13.00 18.20
C GLY A 441 1.60 -12.23 19.26
N SER A 442 1.79 -10.92 19.11
CA SER A 442 2.27 -10.03 20.18
C SER A 442 1.17 -9.65 21.18
N TRP A 443 -0.06 -10.13 20.96
CA TRP A 443 -1.18 -10.05 21.90
C TRP A 443 -1.97 -11.37 21.95
N ASN A 444 -2.92 -11.45 22.88
CA ASN A 444 -3.97 -12.48 22.92
C ASN A 444 -4.89 -12.36 21.67
N ASP A 445 -4.33 -12.66 20.51
CA ASP A 445 -5.05 -12.78 19.25
C ASP A 445 -5.75 -14.15 19.27
N PHE A 446 -6.92 -14.24 19.92
CA PHE A 446 -7.81 -15.40 19.81
C PHE A 446 -8.72 -15.29 18.59
#